data_AF-A0A838MID3-F1
#
_entry.id   AF-A0A838MID3-F1
#
_cell.length_a   1.000
_cell.length_b   1.000
_cell.length_c   1.000
_cell.angle_alpha   90.00
_cell.angle_beta   90.00
_cell.angle_gamma   90.00
#
_symmetry.space_group_name_H-M   'P 1'
#
loop_
_entity.id
_entity.type
_entity.pdbx_description
1 polymer ?
#
loop_
_entity_poly.entity_id
_entity_poly.type
_entity_poly.pdbx_seq_one_letter_code
_entity_poly.pdbx_strand_id
1 'polypeptide(L)'
;MKTKTKRFFSLVVNLFVTANLVFGQAVFLLAPISIAQAQDVYAPYINTTTDPIYQDYTTDESTIIFPDPISTIDTTSTDTNYILIMEFVSAPASVSGNAYFSVRTGEEAKVAFYVFKDGVQLSKYPAIYQGDKVYSFNWNTVAFKNGQYNIKAYAVKTGYIDMSRQVYVAVDNVLSSDEPVSIINNDIVSSDIYASNEYNTDPLVVAIVERLESPVAGNLRVTANVNLPVDKVDFMISGPQSKVFAGVKENENHYYFIWPTASFPDGFYELAIFAYQGANKAEMRDNIEIKNNFYDNSLPAQPADEYYS
;
A
#
# COMPACT_ATOMS: atom_id res chain seq x y z
N MET A 1 13.42 12.01 -65.82
CA MET A 1 12.60 10.79 -65.97
C MET A 1 11.67 10.69 -64.78
N LYS A 2 10.36 10.76 -65.02
CA LYS A 2 9.29 10.66 -64.02
C LYS A 2 8.91 9.18 -63.87
N THR A 3 8.96 8.64 -62.66
CA THR A 3 8.32 7.35 -62.34
C THR A 3 7.33 7.54 -61.20
N LYS A 4 6.05 7.41 -61.59
CA LYS A 4 4.86 7.41 -60.75
C LYS A 4 4.68 6.06 -60.05
N THR A 5 3.72 6.08 -59.11
CA THR A 5 2.82 4.96 -58.71
C THR A 5 3.43 4.06 -57.63
N LYS A 6 2.77 3.67 -56.53
CA LYS A 6 1.35 3.35 -56.34
C LYS A 6 1.05 3.35 -54.82
N ARG A 7 0.00 4.05 -54.39
CA ARG A 7 -0.53 3.99 -53.01
C ARG A 7 -1.38 2.73 -52.87
N PHE A 8 -1.12 1.91 -51.86
CA PHE A 8 -2.02 0.84 -51.43
C PHE A 8 -2.87 1.35 -50.27
N PHE A 9 -4.18 1.49 -50.53
CA PHE A 9 -5.21 1.53 -49.50
C PHE A 9 -5.42 0.10 -49.01
N SER A 10 -5.29 -0.14 -47.70
CA SER A 10 -5.81 -1.34 -47.06
C SER A 10 -6.98 -0.92 -46.17
N LEU A 11 -8.17 -1.28 -46.62
CA LEU A 11 -9.45 -1.08 -45.96
C LEU A 11 -9.71 -2.36 -45.14
N VAL A 12 -9.57 -2.30 -43.81
CA VAL A 12 -10.01 -3.39 -42.93
C VAL A 12 -11.38 -3.00 -42.37
N VAL A 13 -12.39 -3.69 -42.88
CA VAL A 13 -13.79 -3.70 -42.45
C VAL A 13 -14.03 -5.05 -41.75
N ASN A 14 -14.90 -5.03 -40.72
CA ASN A 14 -15.53 -6.16 -39.98
C ASN A 14 -15.13 -6.17 -38.50
N LEU A 15 -16.02 -6.37 -37.52
CA LEU A 15 -17.44 -6.73 -37.50
C LEU A 15 -17.97 -6.31 -36.11
N PHE A 16 -19.04 -5.52 -36.02
CA PHE A 16 -19.74 -5.33 -34.74
C PHE A 16 -20.64 -6.54 -34.51
N VAL A 17 -20.34 -7.35 -33.49
CA VAL A 17 -21.25 -8.38 -32.98
C VAL A 17 -22.06 -7.75 -31.86
N THR A 18 -23.35 -7.50 -32.12
CA THR A 18 -24.33 -7.06 -31.13
C THR A 18 -24.86 -8.30 -30.41
N ALA A 19 -24.49 -8.48 -29.14
CA ALA A 19 -25.11 -9.47 -28.27
C ALA A 19 -26.38 -8.87 -27.66
N ASN A 20 -27.55 -9.32 -28.12
CA ASN A 20 -28.83 -9.08 -27.45
C ASN A 20 -28.91 -9.99 -26.21
N LEU A 21 -28.84 -9.40 -25.01
CA LEU A 21 -29.14 -10.11 -23.77
C LEU A 21 -30.65 -9.97 -23.49
N VAL A 22 -31.38 -11.08 -23.62
CA VAL A 22 -32.80 -11.17 -23.26
C VAL A 22 -32.89 -11.36 -21.75
N PHE A 23 -33.41 -10.36 -21.04
CA PHE A 23 -33.78 -10.49 -19.63
C PHE A 23 -35.04 -11.36 -19.51
N GLY A 24 -34.89 -12.58 -18.99
CA GLY A 24 -36.00 -13.40 -18.52
C GLY A 24 -36.58 -12.80 -17.25
N GLN A 25 -37.88 -12.52 -17.27
CA GLN A 25 -38.62 -12.12 -16.07
C GLN A 25 -38.86 -13.34 -15.19
N ALA A 26 -38.31 -13.32 -13.97
CA ALA A 26 -38.69 -14.24 -12.91
C ALA A 26 -39.96 -13.71 -12.23
N VAL A 27 -41.08 -14.41 -12.44
CA VAL A 27 -42.33 -14.20 -11.69
C VAL A 27 -42.13 -14.80 -10.30
N PHE A 28 -41.93 -13.96 -9.29
CA PHE A 28 -41.99 -14.38 -7.89
C PHE A 28 -43.44 -14.43 -7.43
N LEU A 29 -43.96 -15.64 -7.21
CA LEU A 29 -45.22 -15.86 -6.50
C LEU A 29 -44.97 -15.65 -5.00
N LEU A 30 -45.42 -14.52 -4.46
CA LEU A 30 -45.47 -14.28 -3.02
C LEU A 30 -46.67 -15.03 -2.42
N ALA A 31 -46.38 -16.02 -1.57
CA ALA A 31 -47.40 -16.59 -0.68
C ALA A 31 -47.69 -15.60 0.46
N PRO A 32 -48.96 -15.47 0.91
CA PRO A 32 -49.29 -14.62 2.04
C PRO A 32 -48.72 -15.21 3.34
N ILE A 33 -47.89 -14.42 4.02
CA ILE A 33 -47.43 -14.70 5.38
C ILE A 33 -48.51 -14.21 6.34
N SER A 34 -49.13 -15.13 7.06
CA SER A 34 -50.04 -14.81 8.17
C SER A 34 -49.24 -14.31 9.36
N ILE A 35 -49.40 -13.03 9.70
CA ILE A 35 -48.80 -12.41 10.88
C ILE A 35 -49.67 -12.78 12.09
N ALA A 36 -49.14 -13.60 12.99
CA ALA A 36 -49.68 -13.75 14.34
C ALA A 36 -49.20 -12.57 15.19
N GLN A 37 -50.13 -11.79 15.73
CA GLN A 37 -49.83 -10.71 16.67
C GLN A 37 -49.47 -11.33 18.02
N ALA A 38 -48.21 -11.20 18.42
CA ALA A 38 -47.80 -11.38 19.81
C ALA A 38 -48.11 -10.09 20.58
N GLN A 39 -48.79 -10.24 21.71
CA GLN A 39 -49.22 -9.18 22.60
C GLN A 39 -48.09 -8.91 23.59
N ASP A 40 -47.37 -7.81 23.42
CA ASP A 40 -46.27 -7.45 24.33
C ASP A 40 -46.81 -6.91 25.66
N VAL A 41 -46.41 -7.59 26.73
CA VAL A 41 -46.60 -7.18 28.12
C VAL A 41 -45.50 -6.19 28.49
N TYR A 42 -45.89 -4.97 28.82
CA TYR A 42 -45.02 -3.91 29.31
C TYR A 42 -44.33 -4.31 30.62
N ALA A 43 -43.01 -4.42 30.62
CA ALA A 43 -42.19 -4.45 31.83
C ALA A 43 -41.37 -3.14 31.94
N PRO A 44 -41.25 -2.54 33.14
CA PRO A 44 -40.55 -1.28 33.32
C PRO A 44 -39.04 -1.44 33.15
N TYR A 45 -38.46 -0.54 32.34
CA TYR A 45 -37.04 -0.46 32.00
C TYR A 45 -36.21 0.03 33.20
N ILE A 46 -35.31 -0.82 33.71
CA ILE A 46 -34.26 -0.43 34.65
C ILE A 46 -32.97 -0.27 33.85
N ASN A 47 -32.40 0.93 33.86
CA ASN A 47 -31.21 1.27 33.10
C ASN A 47 -29.96 0.81 33.88
N THR A 48 -29.39 -0.33 33.49
CA THR A 48 -28.08 -0.78 33.98
C THR A 48 -27.07 -0.72 32.84
N THR A 49 -26.26 0.35 32.85
CA THR A 49 -25.05 0.47 32.05
C THR A 49 -24.12 -0.68 32.41
N THR A 50 -23.93 -1.61 31.48
CA THR A 50 -22.89 -2.64 31.55
C THR A 50 -21.93 -2.41 30.39
N ASP A 51 -20.65 -2.23 30.72
CA ASP A 51 -19.56 -2.14 29.77
C ASP A 51 -19.56 -3.37 28.84
N PRO A 52 -19.25 -3.23 27.55
CA PRO A 52 -19.18 -4.36 26.63
C PRO A 52 -18.04 -5.30 27.06
N ILE A 53 -18.43 -6.51 27.43
CA ILE A 53 -17.53 -7.63 27.70
C ILE A 53 -16.86 -8.04 26.38
N TYR A 54 -15.53 -7.97 26.35
CA TYR A 54 -14.68 -8.44 25.28
C TYR A 54 -14.83 -9.96 25.15
N GLN A 55 -15.43 -10.44 24.04
CA GLN A 55 -15.43 -11.86 23.72
C GLN A 55 -14.16 -12.22 22.96
N ASP A 56 -13.31 -12.98 23.63
CA ASP A 56 -12.10 -13.57 23.09
C ASP A 56 -12.49 -14.78 22.23
N TYR A 57 -12.43 -14.63 20.91
CA TYR A 57 -12.58 -15.75 19.99
C TYR A 57 -11.24 -16.49 19.89
N THR A 58 -10.98 -17.39 20.85
CA THR A 58 -9.89 -18.37 20.72
C THR A 58 -10.36 -19.49 19.80
N THR A 59 -10.20 -19.31 18.50
CA THR A 59 -10.07 -20.46 17.59
C THR A 59 -8.74 -21.14 17.89
N ASP A 60 -8.78 -22.46 17.99
CA ASP A 60 -7.71 -23.40 18.30
C ASP A 60 -6.44 -23.16 17.44
N GLU A 61 -5.63 -22.19 17.86
CA GLU A 61 -4.27 -22.01 17.38
C GLU A 61 -3.40 -22.99 18.16
N SER A 62 -2.96 -24.04 17.48
CA SER A 62 -1.75 -24.76 17.87
C SER A 62 -0.70 -23.70 18.22
N THR A 63 -0.37 -23.59 19.51
CA THR A 63 0.39 -22.48 20.05
C THR A 63 1.81 -22.57 19.50
N ILE A 64 2.06 -21.92 18.36
CA ILE A 64 3.41 -21.68 17.88
C ILE A 64 3.96 -20.60 18.80
N ILE A 65 4.50 -21.05 19.93
CA ILE A 65 5.29 -20.21 20.83
C ILE A 65 6.53 -19.81 20.04
N PHE A 66 6.51 -18.60 19.49
CA PHE A 66 7.75 -17.92 19.15
C PHE A 66 8.34 -17.47 20.49
N PRO A 67 9.45 -18.05 20.97
CA PRO A 67 10.11 -17.53 22.16
C PRO A 67 10.38 -16.04 21.94
N ASP A 68 10.25 -15.24 22.99
CA ASP A 68 10.72 -13.85 22.97
C ASP A 68 12.14 -13.87 22.35
N PRO A 69 12.41 -13.05 21.32
CA PRO A 69 13.67 -13.13 20.56
C PRO A 69 14.92 -12.73 21.36
N ILE A 70 14.83 -12.62 22.69
CA ILE A 70 15.89 -12.08 23.55
C ILE A 70 16.46 -13.09 24.56
N SER A 71 15.82 -14.23 24.87
CA SER A 71 16.29 -15.03 26.03
C SER A 71 17.25 -16.19 25.75
N THR A 72 17.36 -16.72 24.53
CA THR A 72 18.31 -17.81 24.26
C THR A 72 18.90 -17.72 22.85
N ILE A 73 19.94 -16.91 22.70
CA ILE A 73 20.86 -16.99 21.56
C ILE A 73 21.80 -18.18 21.83
N ASP A 74 21.73 -19.21 21.00
CA ASP A 74 22.78 -20.23 20.94
C ASP A 74 23.98 -19.63 20.20
N THR A 75 24.93 -19.12 20.97
CA THR A 75 26.13 -18.41 20.48
C THR A 75 27.23 -19.34 19.97
N THR A 76 26.94 -20.61 19.67
CA THR A 76 27.97 -21.58 19.27
C THR A 76 28.34 -21.51 17.78
N SER A 77 27.63 -20.73 16.96
CA SER A 77 28.05 -20.43 15.59
C SER A 77 29.13 -19.35 15.58
N THR A 78 30.36 -19.73 15.25
CA THR A 78 31.52 -18.82 15.10
C THR A 78 31.54 -18.07 13.77
N ASP A 79 30.49 -18.17 12.95
CA ASP A 79 30.38 -17.43 11.70
C ASP A 79 29.74 -16.05 11.97
N THR A 80 30.58 -15.09 12.35
CA THR A 80 30.19 -13.85 13.04
C THR A 80 29.63 -12.75 12.15
N ASN A 81 29.31 -13.00 10.87
CA ASN A 81 28.90 -11.94 9.94
C ASN A 81 27.81 -12.34 8.94
N TYR A 82 26.92 -13.25 9.31
CA TYR A 82 25.75 -13.52 8.49
C TYR A 82 24.64 -12.48 8.77
N ILE A 83 24.53 -11.48 7.90
CA ILE A 83 23.45 -10.49 7.90
C ILE A 83 22.40 -10.95 6.90
N LEU A 84 21.25 -11.43 7.40
CA LEU A 84 20.05 -11.52 6.57
C LEU A 84 19.64 -10.07 6.23
N ILE A 85 19.23 -9.82 4.99
CA ILE A 85 18.77 -8.48 4.58
C ILE A 85 17.25 -8.52 4.54
N MET A 86 16.58 -7.60 5.23
CA MET A 86 15.13 -7.42 5.15
C MET A 86 14.74 -5.97 4.84
N GLU A 87 13.83 -5.81 3.87
CA GLU A 87 13.29 -4.50 3.45
C GLU A 87 11.76 -4.53 3.33
N PHE A 88 11.10 -3.42 3.67
CA PHE A 88 9.67 -3.25 3.38
C PHE A 88 9.46 -3.06 1.88
N VAL A 89 8.38 -3.67 1.37
CA VAL A 89 7.95 -3.54 -0.02
C VAL A 89 6.77 -2.55 -0.04
N SER A 90 7.06 -1.29 -0.37
CA SER A 90 6.05 -0.26 -0.61
C SER A 90 5.04 -0.07 0.54
N ALA A 91 5.53 0.10 1.78
CA ALA A 91 4.68 0.29 2.94
C ALA A 91 3.85 1.59 2.82
N PRO A 92 2.53 1.56 3.05
CA PRO A 92 1.70 2.77 3.01
C PRO A 92 2.06 3.73 4.15
N ALA A 93 2.06 5.03 3.88
CA ALA A 93 2.30 6.06 4.90
C ALA A 93 1.06 6.35 5.77
N SER A 94 -0.13 6.04 5.26
CA SER A 94 -1.43 6.25 5.90
C SER A 94 -2.35 5.04 5.63
N VAL A 95 -3.14 4.66 6.63
CA VAL A 95 -4.03 3.50 6.56
C VAL A 95 -5.35 3.75 7.28
N SER A 96 -6.42 3.13 6.75
CA SER A 96 -7.75 3.08 7.35
C SER A 96 -8.38 1.73 6.99
N GLY A 97 -9.12 1.11 7.91
CA GLY A 97 -9.68 -0.22 7.67
C GLY A 97 -8.61 -1.31 7.53
N ASN A 98 -8.65 -2.08 6.45
CA ASN A 98 -7.68 -3.14 6.19
C ASN A 98 -6.49 -2.59 5.39
N ALA A 99 -5.27 -2.81 5.87
CA ALA A 99 -4.04 -2.37 5.23
C ALA A 99 -3.02 -3.50 5.08
N TYR A 100 -2.36 -3.55 3.93
CA TYR A 100 -1.41 -4.61 3.62
C TYR A 100 0.02 -4.10 3.72
N PHE A 101 0.85 -4.88 4.40
CA PHE A 101 2.29 -4.65 4.50
C PHE A 101 3.02 -5.86 3.99
N SER A 102 4.15 -5.64 3.35
CA SER A 102 5.02 -6.72 2.90
C SER A 102 6.48 -6.38 3.16
N VAL A 103 7.28 -7.42 3.37
CA VAL A 103 8.74 -7.35 3.39
C VAL A 103 9.32 -8.38 2.44
N ARG A 104 10.50 -8.07 1.91
CA ARG A 104 11.33 -9.02 1.17
C ARG A 104 12.58 -9.33 1.99
N THR A 105 12.96 -10.59 2.01
CA THR A 105 14.22 -11.04 2.64
C THR A 105 15.24 -11.49 1.60
N GLY A 106 16.53 -11.41 1.94
CA GLY A 106 17.61 -11.93 1.11
C GLY A 106 17.55 -13.45 0.95
N GLU A 107 17.01 -14.15 1.94
CA GLU A 107 16.83 -15.60 1.96
C GLU A 107 15.53 -15.99 2.66
N GLU A 108 15.04 -17.21 2.40
CA GLU A 108 13.83 -17.72 3.07
C GLU A 108 14.03 -17.77 4.59
N ALA A 109 13.07 -17.21 5.32
CA ALA A 109 13.06 -17.09 6.76
C ALA A 109 11.64 -17.19 7.33
N LYS A 110 11.51 -17.27 8.65
CA LYS A 110 10.24 -17.08 9.35
C LYS A 110 10.08 -15.60 9.69
N VAL A 111 9.02 -14.95 9.23
CA VAL A 111 8.81 -13.51 9.42
C VAL A 111 7.62 -13.24 10.32
N ALA A 112 7.74 -12.24 11.20
CA ALA A 112 6.65 -11.69 11.98
C ALA A 112 6.70 -10.16 11.98
N PHE A 113 5.52 -9.54 11.98
CA PHE A 113 5.34 -8.10 12.05
C PHE A 113 4.88 -7.66 13.43
N TYR A 114 5.33 -6.49 13.85
CA TYR A 114 5.08 -5.94 15.17
C TYR A 114 4.62 -4.50 15.02
N VAL A 115 3.50 -4.19 15.65
CA VAL A 115 2.89 -2.86 15.64
C VAL A 115 3.12 -2.20 17.00
N PHE A 116 3.69 -0.99 16.98
CA PHE A 116 3.98 -0.20 18.16
C PHE A 116 3.27 1.16 18.09
N LYS A 117 2.90 1.69 19.26
CA LYS A 117 2.49 3.09 19.43
C LYS A 117 3.22 3.67 20.63
N ASP A 118 3.81 4.85 20.47
CA ASP A 118 4.53 5.54 21.55
C ASP A 118 5.61 4.67 22.23
N GLY A 119 6.28 3.81 21.45
CA GLY A 119 7.31 2.88 21.93
C GLY A 119 6.78 1.59 22.57
N VAL A 120 5.47 1.45 22.78
CA VAL A 120 4.84 0.26 23.34
C VAL A 120 4.41 -0.68 22.24
N GLN A 121 4.79 -1.96 22.32
CA GLN A 121 4.28 -3.01 21.44
C GLN A 121 2.81 -3.28 21.73
N LEU A 122 1.96 -3.15 20.72
CA LEU A 122 0.53 -3.41 20.84
C LEU A 122 0.12 -4.78 20.31
N SER A 123 0.75 -5.21 19.22
CA SER A 123 0.35 -6.44 18.53
C SER A 123 1.51 -7.07 17.77
N LYS A 124 1.41 -8.39 17.57
CA LYS A 124 2.33 -9.20 16.78
C LYS A 124 1.51 -10.03 15.79
N TYR A 125 1.93 -10.03 14.53
CA TYR A 125 1.26 -10.72 13.44
C TYR A 125 2.23 -11.70 12.77
N PRO A 126 1.90 -13.00 12.65
CA PRO A 126 2.67 -13.89 11.79
C PRO A 126 2.54 -13.45 10.33
N ALA A 127 3.62 -13.53 9.56
CA ALA A 127 3.58 -13.21 8.15
C ALA A 127 3.11 -14.39 7.30
N ILE A 128 2.44 -14.09 6.19
CA ILE A 128 2.04 -15.02 5.14
C ILE A 128 3.13 -15.00 4.06
N TYR A 129 3.72 -16.16 3.76
CA TYR A 129 4.69 -16.30 2.68
C TYR A 129 3.99 -16.24 1.32
N GLN A 130 4.44 -15.34 0.45
CA GLN A 130 3.85 -15.09 -0.86
C GLN A 130 4.69 -15.65 -2.02
N GLY A 131 5.78 -16.37 -1.71
CA GLY A 131 6.80 -16.75 -2.69
C GLY A 131 7.87 -15.67 -2.87
N ASP A 132 8.94 -16.01 -3.59
CA ASP A 132 10.05 -15.10 -3.91
C ASP A 132 10.63 -14.36 -2.70
N LYS A 133 10.66 -15.01 -1.53
CA LYS A 133 11.15 -14.44 -0.27
C LYS A 133 10.36 -13.18 0.16
N VAL A 134 9.11 -13.07 -0.28
CA VAL A 134 8.18 -12.01 0.12
C VAL A 134 7.22 -12.52 1.18
N TYR A 135 7.03 -11.72 2.22
CA TYR A 135 6.21 -12.02 3.38
C TYR A 135 5.27 -10.86 3.61
N SER A 136 3.99 -11.15 3.83
CA SER A 136 2.97 -10.11 3.96
C SER A 136 2.13 -10.29 5.22
N PHE A 137 1.53 -9.21 5.71
CA PHE A 137 0.43 -9.29 6.66
C PHE A 137 -0.63 -8.24 6.37
N ASN A 138 -1.87 -8.55 6.72
CA ASN A 138 -3.00 -7.63 6.67
C ASN A 138 -3.27 -7.11 8.08
N TRP A 139 -3.30 -5.80 8.24
CA TRP A 139 -3.59 -5.11 9.49
C TRP A 139 -4.97 -4.46 9.41
N ASN A 140 -5.91 -4.93 10.23
CA ASN A 140 -7.20 -4.27 10.41
C ASN A 140 -7.05 -3.18 11.49
N THR A 141 -7.12 -1.93 11.07
CA THR A 141 -6.90 -0.76 11.93
C THR A 141 -8.17 -0.27 12.61
N VAL A 142 -9.36 -0.80 12.31
CA VAL A 142 -10.65 -0.27 12.80
C VAL A 142 -10.71 -0.14 14.33
N ALA A 143 -10.09 -1.07 15.06
CA ALA A 143 -10.06 -1.06 16.53
C ALA A 143 -8.94 -0.18 17.13
N PHE A 144 -8.07 0.38 16.30
CA PHE A 144 -6.92 1.16 16.74
C PHE A 144 -7.25 2.65 16.75
N LYS A 145 -6.71 3.38 17.74
CA LYS A 145 -6.88 4.83 17.82
C LYS A 145 -6.13 5.53 16.69
N ASN A 146 -6.70 6.60 16.16
CA ASN A 146 -6.02 7.39 15.13
C ASN A 146 -4.66 7.94 15.65
N GLY A 147 -3.76 8.22 14.71
CA GLY A 147 -2.41 8.75 14.98
C GLY A 147 -1.30 7.86 14.44
N GLN A 148 -0.06 8.16 14.81
CA GLN A 148 1.13 7.50 14.25
C GLN A 148 1.44 6.17 14.96
N TYR A 149 1.88 5.19 14.18
CA TYR A 149 2.31 3.85 14.59
C TYR A 149 3.65 3.51 13.96
N ASN A 150 4.43 2.68 14.64
CA ASN A 150 5.66 2.11 14.10
C ASN A 150 5.44 0.64 13.78
N ILE A 151 5.81 0.22 12.58
CA ILE A 151 5.76 -1.18 12.18
C ILE A 151 7.18 -1.68 11.96
N LYS A 152 7.49 -2.81 12.58
CA LYS A 152 8.77 -3.52 12.43
C LYS A 152 8.49 -4.94 11.97
N ALA A 153 9.37 -5.48 11.15
CA ALA A 153 9.35 -6.89 10.80
C ALA A 153 10.65 -7.55 11.28
N TYR A 154 10.54 -8.80 11.69
CA TYR A 154 11.66 -9.61 12.15
C TYR A 154 11.68 -10.91 11.37
N ALA A 155 12.85 -11.29 10.87
CA ALA A 155 13.09 -12.58 10.27
C ALA A 155 13.94 -13.43 11.19
N VAL A 156 13.57 -14.69 11.29
CA VAL A 156 14.36 -15.72 11.97
C VAL A 156 14.69 -16.81 10.96
N LYS A 157 15.98 -17.08 10.81
CA LYS A 157 16.50 -18.23 10.06
C LYS A 157 17.52 -18.93 10.95
N THR A 158 17.40 -20.24 11.13
CA THR A 158 18.25 -21.11 11.99
C THR A 158 19.51 -20.44 12.57
N GLY A 159 19.42 -19.98 13.82
CA GLY A 159 20.52 -19.37 14.57
C GLY A 159 20.68 -17.84 14.43
N TYR A 160 19.93 -17.21 13.54
CA TYR A 160 20.04 -15.78 13.20
C TYR A 160 18.70 -15.07 13.27
N ILE A 161 18.73 -13.84 13.77
CA ILE A 161 17.60 -12.92 13.80
C ILE A 161 18.05 -11.64 13.09
N ASP A 162 17.26 -11.21 12.11
CA ASP A 162 17.41 -9.91 11.48
C ASP A 162 16.13 -9.09 11.63
N MET A 163 16.28 -7.77 11.62
CA MET A 163 15.22 -6.81 11.83
C MET A 163 15.16 -5.87 10.63
N SER A 164 13.97 -5.71 10.05
CA SER A 164 13.77 -4.72 9.01
C SER A 164 14.08 -3.31 9.52
N ARG A 165 14.29 -2.38 8.59
CA ARG A 165 14.05 -0.96 8.87
C ARG A 165 12.62 -0.79 9.37
N GLN A 166 12.40 0.09 10.35
CA GLN A 166 11.06 0.41 10.84
C GLN A 166 10.36 1.37 9.87
N VAL A 167 9.05 1.24 9.73
CA VAL A 167 8.22 2.20 8.98
C VAL A 167 7.24 2.90 9.91
N TYR A 168 6.95 4.16 9.59
CA TYR A 168 5.99 4.98 10.31
C TYR A 168 4.70 5.07 9.50
N VAL A 169 3.57 4.79 10.14
CA VAL A 169 2.26 4.75 9.48
C VAL A 169 1.26 5.55 10.29
N ALA A 170 0.52 6.46 9.65
CA ALA A 170 -0.61 7.13 10.26
C ALA A 170 -1.87 6.26 10.14
N VAL A 171 -2.51 5.94 11.26
CA VAL A 171 -3.86 5.37 11.28
C VAL A 171 -4.86 6.51 11.30
N ASP A 172 -5.78 6.50 10.34
CA ASP A 172 -6.89 7.44 10.28
C ASP A 172 -8.18 6.68 9.99
N ASN A 173 -8.77 6.09 11.03
CA ASN A 173 -10.10 5.55 10.94
C ASN A 173 -11.06 6.73 10.98
N VAL A 174 -11.63 7.09 9.84
CA VAL A 174 -12.77 8.00 9.79
C VAL A 174 -13.91 7.22 10.43
N LEU A 175 -14.19 7.49 11.71
CA LEU A 175 -15.45 7.08 12.29
C LEU A 175 -16.50 7.81 11.47
N SER A 176 -17.31 7.09 10.69
CA SER A 176 -18.52 7.67 10.10
C SER A 176 -19.40 8.16 11.26
N SER A 177 -19.18 9.40 11.71
CA SER A 177 -19.89 10.01 12.83
C SER A 177 -21.03 10.90 12.35
N ASP A 178 -21.59 10.62 11.18
CA ASP A 178 -22.69 11.39 10.59
C ASP A 178 -23.74 10.47 9.98
N GLU A 179 -24.43 9.73 10.84
CA GLU A 179 -25.87 9.54 10.67
C GLU A 179 -26.50 10.03 11.98
N PRO A 180 -26.96 11.29 12.08
CA PRO A 180 -27.92 11.61 13.11
C PRO A 180 -29.10 10.66 12.92
N VAL A 181 -29.40 9.83 13.92
CA VAL A 181 -30.67 9.11 13.99
C VAL A 181 -31.76 10.18 14.05
N SER A 182 -32.22 10.60 12.88
CA SER A 182 -33.41 11.39 12.72
C SER A 182 -34.55 10.51 13.20
N ILE A 183 -35.00 10.78 14.42
CA ILE A 183 -36.34 10.38 14.85
C ILE A 183 -37.29 11.14 13.92
N ILE A 184 -37.68 10.50 12.81
CA ILE A 184 -38.73 11.03 11.94
C ILE A 184 -40.03 10.87 12.72
N ASN A 185 -40.42 11.93 13.41
CA ASN A 185 -41.82 12.18 13.68
C ASN A 185 -42.50 12.38 12.32
N ASN A 186 -43.37 11.43 12.03
CA ASN A 186 -44.20 11.32 10.86
C ASN A 186 -45.02 12.61 10.66
N ASP A 187 -44.62 13.50 9.75
CA ASP A 187 -45.57 14.38 9.06
C ASP A 187 -44.97 15.03 7.79
N ILE A 188 -45.51 14.59 6.64
CA ILE A 188 -45.87 15.38 5.45
C ILE A 188 -44.75 16.12 4.66
N VAL A 189 -44.43 15.53 3.51
CA VAL A 189 -44.29 16.12 2.15
C VAL A 189 -43.42 17.38 1.98
N SER A 190 -42.26 17.20 1.34
CA SER A 190 -41.87 17.99 0.16
C SER A 190 -40.77 17.25 -0.60
N SER A 191 -41.16 16.67 -1.72
CA SER A 191 -40.26 16.09 -2.71
C SER A 191 -39.55 17.21 -3.47
N ASP A 192 -38.40 17.67 -2.99
CA ASP A 192 -37.45 18.43 -3.81
C ASP A 192 -36.02 18.31 -3.23
N ILE A 193 -35.15 17.75 -4.06
CA ILE A 193 -33.71 18.06 -4.16
C ILE A 193 -32.86 17.79 -2.91
N TYR A 194 -32.32 16.57 -2.85
CA TYR A 194 -30.93 16.40 -2.42
C TYR A 194 -30.20 15.62 -3.51
N ALA A 195 -29.54 16.35 -4.42
CA ALA A 195 -28.38 15.80 -5.09
C ALA A 195 -27.36 15.55 -3.98
N SER A 196 -27.24 14.29 -3.55
CA SER A 196 -26.22 13.86 -2.62
C SER A 196 -24.87 14.07 -3.31
N ASN A 197 -24.21 15.18 -2.98
CA ASN A 197 -22.77 15.28 -3.15
C ASN A 197 -22.18 14.24 -2.20
N GLU A 198 -21.96 13.02 -2.69
CA GLU A 198 -21.08 12.06 -2.03
C GLU A 198 -19.71 12.73 -1.94
N TYR A 199 -19.42 13.32 -0.78
CA TYR A 199 -18.07 13.69 -0.42
C TYR A 199 -17.29 12.38 -0.43
N ASN A 200 -16.39 12.23 -1.40
CA ASN A 200 -15.48 11.11 -1.39
C ASN A 200 -14.61 11.24 -0.12
N THR A 201 -14.90 10.40 0.88
CA THR A 201 -14.19 10.36 2.17
C THR A 201 -12.94 9.50 2.12
N ASP A 202 -12.55 8.99 0.95
CA ASP A 202 -11.33 8.20 0.83
C ASP A 202 -10.13 9.06 1.27
N PRO A 203 -9.18 8.50 2.04
CA PRO A 203 -7.97 9.22 2.38
C PRO A 203 -7.13 9.46 1.12
N LEU A 204 -6.46 10.61 1.04
CA LEU A 204 -5.50 10.87 -0.03
C LEU A 204 -4.29 9.95 0.13
N VAL A 205 -3.93 9.23 -0.93
CA VAL A 205 -2.81 8.29 -1.00
C VAL A 205 -1.98 8.59 -2.23
N VAL A 206 -0.65 8.45 -2.08
CA VAL A 206 0.31 8.55 -3.18
C VAL A 206 1.24 7.34 -3.16
N ALA A 207 1.54 6.78 -4.33
CA ALA A 207 2.43 5.64 -4.50
C ALA A 207 3.37 5.86 -5.69
N ILE A 208 4.52 5.19 -5.69
CA ILE A 208 5.42 5.12 -6.84
C ILE A 208 4.93 4.00 -7.77
N VAL A 209 4.81 4.29 -9.07
CA VAL A 209 4.34 3.30 -10.06
C VAL A 209 5.42 2.28 -10.40
N GLU A 210 6.66 2.74 -10.56
CA GLU A 210 7.78 1.93 -11.03
C GLU A 210 8.83 1.81 -9.91
N ARG A 211 9.18 0.59 -9.51
CA ARG A 211 10.24 0.37 -8.54
C ARG A 211 11.56 0.89 -9.11
N LEU A 212 12.25 1.73 -8.36
CA LEU A 212 13.55 2.26 -8.75
C LEU A 212 14.64 1.33 -8.21
N GLU A 213 15.33 0.62 -9.10
CA GLU A 213 16.43 -0.26 -8.72
C GLU A 213 17.71 0.57 -8.46
N SER A 214 18.24 0.48 -7.24
CA SER A 214 19.52 1.10 -6.90
C SER A 214 20.70 0.21 -7.31
N PRO A 215 21.84 0.79 -7.76
CA PRO A 215 22.06 2.22 -7.96
C PRO A 215 21.47 2.74 -9.28
N VAL A 216 21.06 4.01 -9.30
CA VAL A 216 20.55 4.69 -10.50
C VAL A 216 21.57 5.68 -11.09
N ALA A 217 21.47 5.90 -12.40
CA ALA A 217 22.26 6.89 -13.14
C ALA A 217 21.49 7.44 -14.35
N GLY A 218 21.87 8.62 -14.83
CA GLY A 218 21.28 9.27 -16.01
C GLY A 218 20.00 10.05 -15.76
N ASN A 219 19.13 10.13 -16.77
CA ASN A 219 17.82 10.76 -16.65
C ASN A 219 16.80 9.69 -16.27
N LEU A 220 16.36 9.69 -15.01
CA LEU A 220 15.40 8.73 -14.50
C LEU A 220 14.00 9.33 -14.52
N ARG A 221 13.03 8.62 -15.09
CA ARG A 221 11.62 9.00 -14.98
C ARG A 221 11.07 8.44 -13.68
N VAL A 222 10.49 9.28 -12.85
CA VAL A 222 9.80 8.87 -11.63
C VAL A 222 8.33 9.23 -11.75
N THR A 223 7.46 8.23 -11.62
CA THR A 223 6.01 8.39 -11.76
C THR A 223 5.32 8.10 -10.43
N ALA A 224 4.51 9.06 -10.00
CA ALA A 224 3.62 8.96 -8.86
C ALA A 224 2.19 8.65 -9.34
N ASN A 225 1.51 7.74 -8.64
CA ASN A 225 0.08 7.50 -8.78
C ASN A 225 -0.65 8.01 -7.53
N VAL A 226 -1.72 8.78 -7.70
CA VAL A 226 -2.59 9.28 -6.63
C VAL A 226 -3.99 8.67 -6.78
N ASN A 227 -4.66 8.36 -5.67
CA ASN A 227 -5.99 7.76 -5.70
C ASN A 227 -7.14 8.76 -5.88
N LEU A 228 -6.90 10.05 -5.63
CA LEU A 228 -7.88 11.12 -5.70
C LEU A 228 -7.34 12.29 -6.56
N PRO A 229 -8.22 13.16 -7.10
CA PRO A 229 -7.80 14.38 -7.77
C PRO A 229 -7.02 15.29 -6.82
N VAL A 230 -5.83 15.74 -7.25
CA VAL A 230 -4.93 16.60 -6.46
C VAL A 230 -4.64 17.92 -7.18
N ASP A 231 -4.38 18.97 -6.39
CA ASP A 231 -3.99 20.29 -6.86
C ASP A 231 -2.58 20.26 -7.48
N LYS A 232 -1.66 19.55 -6.82
CA LYS A 232 -0.29 19.36 -7.28
C LYS A 232 0.38 18.15 -6.65
N VAL A 233 1.47 17.71 -7.29
CA VAL A 233 2.41 16.74 -6.76
C VAL A 233 3.81 17.36 -6.81
N ASP A 234 4.56 17.28 -5.72
CA ASP A 234 5.96 17.72 -5.64
C ASP A 234 6.86 16.50 -5.33
N PHE A 235 8.03 16.47 -5.96
CA PHE A 235 9.06 15.46 -5.74
C PHE A 235 10.26 16.12 -5.07
N MET A 236 10.61 15.70 -3.86
CA MET A 236 11.74 16.20 -3.10
C MET A 236 12.83 15.15 -3.02
N ILE A 237 14.02 15.52 -3.46
CA ILE A 237 15.23 14.74 -3.33
C ILE A 237 16.03 15.32 -2.16
N SER A 238 16.45 14.49 -1.21
CA SER A 238 17.26 14.89 -0.05
C SER A 238 18.46 13.96 0.13
N GLY A 239 19.66 14.50 0.31
CA GLY A 239 20.89 13.73 0.46
C GLY A 239 22.11 14.65 0.47
N PRO A 240 23.24 14.26 -0.15
CA PRO A 240 24.39 15.16 -0.38
C PRO A 240 24.00 16.49 -1.05
N GLN A 241 22.94 16.47 -1.87
CA GLN A 241 22.29 17.66 -2.42
C GLN A 241 20.77 17.50 -2.27
N SER A 242 20.07 18.60 -1.98
CA SER A 242 18.61 18.60 -1.88
C SER A 242 17.97 19.48 -2.95
N LYS A 243 16.87 19.01 -3.55
CA LYS A 243 16.12 19.75 -4.58
C LYS A 243 14.67 19.32 -4.63
N VAL A 244 13.78 20.27 -4.93
CA VAL A 244 12.35 20.03 -5.14
C VAL A 244 12.03 20.21 -6.62
N PHE A 245 11.23 19.31 -7.17
CA PHE A 245 10.74 19.32 -8.53
C PHE A 245 9.21 19.28 -8.52
N ALA A 246 8.57 20.16 -9.28
CA ALA A 246 7.13 20.08 -9.50
C ALA A 246 6.82 18.90 -10.43
N GLY A 247 5.79 18.13 -10.10
CA GLY A 247 5.29 17.05 -10.93
C GLY A 247 4.55 17.55 -12.16
N VAL A 248 4.83 16.92 -13.30
CA VAL A 248 4.10 17.11 -14.55
C VAL A 248 2.94 16.12 -14.58
N LYS A 249 1.71 16.62 -14.68
CA LYS A 249 0.51 15.78 -14.80
C LYS A 249 0.51 15.05 -16.14
N GLU A 250 0.48 13.72 -16.11
CA GLU A 250 0.36 12.88 -17.32
C GLU A 250 -1.10 12.52 -17.59
N ASN A 251 -1.85 12.14 -16.56
CA ASN A 251 -3.29 11.88 -16.61
C ASN A 251 -3.95 12.28 -15.28
N GLU A 252 -5.21 11.90 -15.04
CA GLU A 252 -5.95 12.30 -13.83
C GLU A 252 -5.22 11.96 -12.53
N ASN A 253 -4.57 10.79 -12.50
CA ASN A 253 -4.00 10.19 -11.30
C ASN A 253 -2.48 10.02 -11.38
N HIS A 254 -1.86 10.22 -12.54
CA HIS A 254 -0.41 10.07 -12.71
C HIS A 254 0.29 11.41 -12.88
N TYR A 255 1.36 11.59 -12.10
CA TYR A 255 2.27 12.72 -12.16
C TYR A 255 3.69 12.19 -12.29
N TYR A 256 4.54 12.84 -13.06
CA TYR A 256 5.92 12.41 -13.19
C TYR A 256 6.90 13.59 -13.15
N PHE A 257 8.15 13.30 -12.87
CA PHE A 257 9.25 14.19 -13.18
C PHE A 257 10.42 13.41 -13.76
N ILE A 258 11.32 14.12 -14.44
CA ILE A 258 12.59 13.56 -14.89
C ILE A 258 13.65 13.99 -13.88
N TRP A 259 14.27 13.03 -13.21
CA TRP A 259 15.38 13.24 -12.30
C TRP A 259 16.71 13.18 -13.07
N PRO A 260 17.41 14.31 -13.27
CA PRO A 260 18.72 14.33 -13.91
C PRO A 260 19.81 13.94 -12.91
N THR A 261 20.00 12.65 -12.61
CA THR A 261 20.91 12.19 -11.54
C THR A 261 22.36 12.60 -11.78
N ALA A 262 22.76 12.82 -13.04
CA ALA A 262 24.08 13.34 -13.40
C ALA A 262 24.41 14.72 -12.80
N SER A 263 23.39 15.45 -12.34
CA SER A 263 23.54 16.74 -11.63
C SER A 263 23.57 16.62 -10.11
N PHE A 264 23.58 15.39 -9.59
CA PHE A 264 23.64 15.07 -8.17
C PHE A 264 24.93 14.30 -7.89
N PRO A 265 25.69 14.64 -6.82
CA PRO A 265 26.83 13.83 -6.39
C PRO A 265 26.44 12.38 -6.12
N ASP A 266 27.37 11.44 -6.33
CA ASP A 266 27.17 10.03 -5.97
C ASP A 266 26.89 9.90 -4.45
N GLY A 267 26.00 8.99 -4.07
CA GLY A 267 25.62 8.76 -2.68
C GLY A 267 24.18 8.30 -2.50
N PHE A 268 23.76 8.16 -1.24
CA PHE A 268 22.39 7.80 -0.89
C PHE A 268 21.50 9.05 -0.79
N TYR A 269 20.32 8.95 -1.38
CA TYR A 269 19.28 9.99 -1.38
C TYR A 269 17.97 9.40 -0.89
N GLU A 270 17.18 10.24 -0.24
CA GLU A 270 15.77 10.00 0.02
C GLU A 270 14.95 10.75 -1.04
N LEU A 271 14.11 10.01 -1.76
CA LEU A 271 13.07 10.53 -2.63
C LEU A 271 11.77 10.59 -1.83
N ALA A 272 11.23 11.79 -1.62
CA ALA A 272 9.92 12.00 -1.04
C ALA A 272 8.95 12.55 -2.10
N ILE A 273 7.75 12.01 -2.16
CA ILE A 273 6.68 12.45 -3.06
C ILE A 273 5.55 13.00 -2.20
N PHE A 274 5.11 14.22 -2.49
CA PHE A 274 4.03 14.88 -1.78
C PHE A 274 2.89 15.17 -2.74
N ALA A 275 1.69 14.71 -2.40
CA ALA A 275 0.47 15.03 -3.15
C ALA A 275 -0.44 15.92 -2.29
N TYR A 276 -1.00 16.96 -2.89
CA TYR A 276 -1.76 18.00 -2.18
C TYR A 276 -3.18 18.12 -2.71
N GLN A 277 -4.18 18.12 -1.82
CA GLN A 277 -5.58 18.37 -2.15
C GLN A 277 -6.17 19.32 -1.10
N GLY A 278 -6.19 20.61 -1.40
CA GLY A 278 -6.52 21.67 -0.45
C GLY A 278 -5.57 21.64 0.75
N ALA A 279 -6.12 21.39 1.94
CA ALA A 279 -5.35 21.23 3.18
C ALA A 279 -4.81 19.81 3.39
N ASN A 280 -5.32 18.82 2.64
CA ASN A 280 -4.90 17.43 2.76
C ASN A 280 -3.56 17.21 2.06
N LYS A 281 -2.70 16.40 2.67
CA LYS A 281 -1.38 16.06 2.17
C LYS A 281 -1.14 14.56 2.32
N ALA A 282 -0.75 13.91 1.23
CA ALA A 282 -0.24 12.54 1.25
C ALA A 282 1.26 12.53 0.93
N GLU A 283 1.93 11.49 1.41
CA GLU A 283 3.38 11.39 1.35
C GLU A 283 3.84 9.95 1.11
N MET A 284 4.87 9.77 0.29
CA MET A 284 5.59 8.51 0.10
C MET A 284 7.09 8.79 0.12
N ARG A 285 7.88 7.88 0.67
CA ARG A 285 9.35 7.99 0.71
C ARG A 285 10.02 6.72 0.21
N ASP A 286 11.13 6.89 -0.49
CA ASP A 286 12.00 5.80 -0.92
C ASP A 286 13.48 6.19 -0.80
N ASN A 287 14.37 5.23 -0.60
CA ASN A 287 15.81 5.46 -0.49
C ASN A 287 16.52 4.92 -1.72
N ILE A 288 17.30 5.77 -2.39
CA ILE A 288 17.90 5.49 -3.68
C ILE A 288 19.39 5.83 -3.64
N GLU A 289 20.23 4.93 -4.12
CA GLU A 289 21.65 5.20 -4.32
C GLU A 289 21.88 5.76 -5.73
N ILE A 290 22.55 6.90 -5.85
CA ILE A 290 23.05 7.43 -7.13
C ILE A 290 24.50 7.03 -7.31
N LYS A 291 24.83 6.46 -8.46
CA LYS A 291 26.21 6.23 -8.91
C LYS A 291 26.36 6.57 -10.38
N ASN A 292 26.80 7.78 -10.70
CA ASN A 292 26.87 8.27 -12.07
C ASN A 292 28.01 7.61 -12.89
N ASN A 293 29.02 7.04 -12.22
CA ASN A 293 30.16 6.39 -12.87
C ASN A 293 30.04 4.86 -12.99
N PHE A 294 28.83 4.29 -12.90
CA PHE A 294 28.66 2.83 -12.88
C PHE A 294 29.00 2.12 -14.21
N TYR A 295 29.13 2.88 -15.30
CA TYR A 295 29.52 2.38 -16.62
C TYR A 295 30.81 3.02 -17.13
N ASP A 296 31.93 2.84 -16.42
CA ASP A 296 33.19 2.71 -17.14
C ASP A 296 33.29 1.26 -17.61
N ASN A 297 32.60 0.98 -18.73
CA ASN A 297 32.67 -0.28 -19.45
C ASN A 297 34.02 -0.36 -20.19
N SER A 298 35.13 -0.18 -19.48
CA SER A 298 36.39 -0.76 -19.90
C SER A 298 36.22 -2.28 -19.78
N LEU A 299 35.51 -2.86 -20.77
CA LEU A 299 35.60 -4.26 -21.11
C LEU A 299 37.10 -4.60 -21.00
N PRO A 300 37.49 -5.59 -20.17
CA PRO A 300 38.88 -6.02 -20.14
C PRO A 300 39.27 -6.24 -21.59
N ALA A 301 40.30 -5.53 -22.05
CA ALA A 301 40.77 -5.62 -23.42
C ALA A 301 40.79 -7.10 -23.78
N GLN A 302 39.96 -7.50 -24.73
CA GLN A 302 39.86 -8.89 -25.15
C GLN A 302 41.29 -9.34 -25.42
N PRO A 303 41.82 -10.37 -24.70
CA PRO A 303 43.19 -10.78 -24.89
C PRO A 303 43.36 -11.02 -26.39
N ALA A 304 44.34 -10.35 -26.99
CA ALA A 304 44.64 -10.53 -28.39
C ALA A 304 44.82 -12.03 -28.59
N ASP A 305 43.90 -12.65 -29.33
CA ASP A 305 44.00 -14.06 -29.66
C ASP A 305 45.35 -14.24 -30.36
N GLU A 306 46.32 -14.80 -29.63
CA GLU A 306 47.53 -15.37 -30.18
C GLU A 306 47.08 -16.50 -31.09
N TYR A 307 46.85 -16.15 -32.36
CA TYR A 307 46.80 -17.11 -33.45
C TYR A 307 48.17 -17.79 -33.51
N TYR A 308 48.27 -18.92 -32.83
CA TYR A 308 49.33 -19.89 -33.01
C TYR A 308 49.22 -20.52 -34.41
N SER A 309 50.32 -20.39 -35.15
CA SER A 309 50.82 -21.26 -36.24
C SER A 309 50.15 -21.19 -37.61
#